data_AF-A0A366W0N7-F1
#
_entry.id   AF-A0A366W0N7-F1
#
_cell.length_a   1.000
_cell.length_b   1.000
_cell.length_c   1.000
_cell.angle_alpha   90.00
_cell.angle_beta   90.00
_cell.angle_gamma   90.00
#
_symmetry.space_group_name_H-M   'P 1'
#
loop_
_entity.id
_entity.type
_entity.pdbx_description
1 polymer ?
#
loop_
_entity_poly.entity_id
_entity_poly.type
_entity_poly.pdbx_seq_one_letter_code
_entity_poly.pdbx_strand_id
1 'polypeptide(L)'
;MNEIAACPFVSDETIIASVQTDFEITRQEVSNTICQWAYNAGFTITVSVEDLAGARPVSERQLNTGHDPILIPQDGPGTNATVLNDTAWDTQLPFAYSFEQVGKLVFIQYFGFKTDAILMRPAADEIARRMGAAVDIEPQARALSVPFEACGVWTDDDIRSAFNAGDQATVAPGARGISTCTWTMFEDGVLGQRTVTYNIYVPQADEKQEYEYDSYVPYATDGETHYLREASSDFGMYVHIITPRPEGVVHTTVLDPNQDPTSTAKTFQQNLLGRMTP
;
A
#
# COMPACT_ATOMS: atom_id res chain seq x y z
N MET A 1 15.75 1.54 23.66
CA MET A 1 15.68 0.76 22.42
C MET A 1 17.03 0.85 21.75
N ASN A 2 17.68 -0.27 21.44
CA ASN A 2 18.92 -0.23 20.69
C ASN A 2 18.62 0.27 19.28
N GLU A 3 19.37 1.27 18.85
CA GLU A 3 19.34 1.77 17.48
C GLU A 3 19.84 0.65 16.56
N ILE A 4 19.09 0.31 15.51
CA ILE A 4 19.58 -0.63 14.50
C ILE A 4 20.77 0.02 13.78
N ALA A 5 21.80 -0.75 13.45
CA ALA A 5 22.93 -0.27 12.67
C ALA A 5 22.52 0.27 11.28
N ALA A 6 23.34 1.13 10.68
CA ALA A 6 23.09 1.61 9.33
C ALA A 6 23.16 0.46 8.31
N CYS A 7 22.37 0.53 7.24
CA CYS A 7 22.55 -0.39 6.12
C CYS A 7 23.94 -0.18 5.50
N PRO A 8 24.74 -1.24 5.27
CA PRO A 8 26.09 -1.09 4.73
C PRO A 8 26.09 -0.65 3.25
N PHE A 9 24.97 -0.82 2.55
CA PHE A 9 24.86 -0.59 1.11
C PHE A 9 24.30 0.78 0.73
N VAL A 10 23.42 1.36 1.54
CA VAL A 10 22.72 2.62 1.18
C VAL A 10 22.35 3.41 2.43
N SER A 11 22.33 4.73 2.31
CA SER A 11 21.87 5.62 3.38
C SER A 11 20.34 5.64 3.49
N ASP A 12 19.84 5.89 4.71
CA ASP A 12 18.40 6.09 4.95
C ASP A 12 17.84 7.23 4.07
N GLU A 13 18.57 8.34 3.96
CA GLU A 13 18.17 9.48 3.14
C GLU A 13 17.96 9.09 1.68
N THR A 14 18.89 8.34 1.10
CA THR A 14 18.83 8.00 -0.32
C THR A 14 17.76 6.95 -0.62
N ILE A 15 17.60 5.93 0.25
CA ILE A 15 16.58 4.91 0.03
C ILE A 15 15.16 5.45 0.29
N ILE A 16 14.97 6.33 1.28
CA ILE A 16 13.66 6.96 1.53
C ILE A 16 13.29 7.91 0.39
N ALA A 17 14.26 8.64 -0.17
CA ALA A 17 14.04 9.52 -1.33
C ALA A 17 13.66 8.78 -2.63
N SER A 18 13.78 7.44 -2.66
CA SER A 18 13.44 6.64 -3.84
C SER A 18 11.94 6.31 -3.97
N VAL A 19 11.12 6.80 -3.04
CA VAL A 19 9.66 6.66 -3.03
C VAL A 19 8.99 8.01 -2.84
N GLN A 20 7.79 8.19 -3.40
CA GLN A 20 6.93 9.35 -3.15
C GLN A 20 6.05 9.08 -1.94
N THR A 21 6.43 9.60 -0.78
CA THR A 21 5.69 9.43 0.48
C THR A 21 6.05 10.50 1.49
N ASP A 22 5.14 10.76 2.42
CA ASP A 22 5.30 11.54 3.63
C ASP A 22 5.43 10.67 4.89
N PHE A 23 5.46 9.34 4.73
CA PHE A 23 5.52 8.41 5.85
C PHE A 23 6.89 8.46 6.52
N GLU A 24 6.88 8.34 7.85
CA GLU A 24 8.11 8.05 8.58
C GLU A 24 8.51 6.58 8.35
N ILE A 25 9.40 6.39 7.38
CA ILE A 25 10.00 5.10 7.07
C ILE A 25 11.18 4.86 8.01
N THR A 26 11.17 3.72 8.71
CA THR A 26 12.23 3.36 9.65
C THR A 26 12.88 2.03 9.27
N ARG A 27 14.19 1.90 9.57
CA ARG A 27 14.91 0.63 9.42
C ARG A 27 14.29 -0.46 10.29
N GLN A 28 14.05 -1.61 9.68
CA GLN A 28 13.49 -2.81 10.31
C GLN A 28 14.51 -3.93 10.40
N GLU A 29 15.27 -4.17 9.32
CA GLU A 29 16.26 -5.23 9.27
C GLU A 29 17.53 -4.73 8.58
N VAL A 30 18.69 -5.11 9.10
CA VAL A 30 19.98 -4.86 8.44
C VAL A 30 20.91 -6.05 8.63
N SER A 31 21.59 -6.41 7.56
CA SER A 31 22.66 -7.40 7.49
C SER A 31 23.51 -7.14 6.25
N ASN A 32 24.48 -8.01 5.98
CA ASN A 32 25.29 -7.98 4.75
C ASN A 32 24.59 -8.60 3.53
N THR A 33 23.34 -9.03 3.63
CA THR A 33 22.58 -9.58 2.48
C THR A 33 21.21 -8.96 2.33
N ILE A 34 20.67 -8.33 3.37
CA ILE A 34 19.38 -7.67 3.34
C ILE A 34 19.39 -6.40 4.19
N CYS A 35 18.78 -5.34 3.66
CA CYS A 35 18.36 -4.19 4.43
C CYS A 35 16.89 -3.92 4.13
N GLN A 36 16.09 -3.74 5.18
CA GLN A 36 14.67 -3.47 5.06
C GLN A 36 14.31 -2.19 5.81
N TRP A 37 13.52 -1.36 5.16
CA TRP A 37 12.85 -0.23 5.75
C TRP A 37 11.34 -0.43 5.62
N ALA A 38 10.60 0.06 6.60
CA ALA A 38 9.16 0.01 6.56
C ALA A 38 8.54 1.16 7.36
N TYR A 39 7.35 1.56 6.91
CA TYR A 39 6.39 2.22 7.79
C TYR A 39 5.60 1.17 8.60
N ASN A 40 5.07 0.15 7.91
CA ASN A 40 4.42 -1.02 8.49
C ASN A 40 4.56 -2.24 7.56
N ALA A 41 3.90 -3.36 7.87
CA ALA A 41 3.99 -4.59 7.07
C ALA A 41 3.48 -4.46 5.61
N GLY A 42 2.66 -3.47 5.30
CA GLY A 42 2.12 -3.19 3.96
C GLY A 42 2.93 -2.17 3.14
N PHE A 43 3.92 -1.51 3.74
CA PHE A 43 4.71 -0.46 3.10
C PHE A 43 6.19 -0.67 3.41
N THR A 44 6.89 -1.34 2.50
CA THR A 44 8.26 -1.80 2.73
C THR A 44 9.18 -1.52 1.55
N ILE A 45 10.44 -1.21 1.84
CA ILE A 45 11.53 -1.16 0.88
C ILE A 45 12.55 -2.21 1.31
N THR A 46 12.92 -3.10 0.41
CA THR A 46 13.86 -4.19 0.69
C THR A 46 15.00 -4.15 -0.31
N VAL A 47 16.22 -3.95 0.18
CA VAL A 47 17.45 -4.15 -0.58
C VAL A 47 17.97 -5.54 -0.26
N SER A 48 18.16 -6.36 -1.27
CA SER A 48 18.78 -7.68 -1.14
C SER A 48 20.03 -7.78 -2.02
N VAL A 49 21.03 -8.48 -1.50
CA VAL A 49 22.31 -8.76 -2.17
C VAL A 49 22.58 -10.26 -2.08
N GLU A 50 22.53 -10.93 -3.22
CA GLU A 50 22.63 -12.39 -3.33
C GLU A 50 23.83 -12.80 -4.20
N ASP A 51 24.43 -13.96 -3.94
CA ASP A 51 25.42 -14.53 -4.85
C ASP A 51 24.78 -14.86 -6.20
N LEU A 52 25.34 -14.33 -7.29
CA LEU A 52 24.77 -14.48 -8.63
C LEU A 52 24.64 -15.96 -9.04
N ALA A 53 25.55 -16.81 -8.57
CA ALA A 53 25.53 -18.25 -8.85
C ALA A 53 24.32 -18.99 -8.26
N GLY A 54 23.70 -18.46 -7.20
CA GLY A 54 22.55 -19.06 -6.53
C GLY A 54 21.29 -18.18 -6.56
N ALA A 55 21.39 -16.96 -7.09
CA ALA A 55 20.29 -16.02 -7.11
C ALA A 55 19.18 -16.48 -8.06
N ARG A 56 17.93 -16.33 -7.63
CA ARG A 56 16.77 -16.53 -8.52
C ARG A 56 16.83 -15.52 -9.68
N PRO A 57 16.61 -15.95 -10.95
CA PRO A 57 16.59 -15.05 -12.09
C PRO A 57 15.66 -13.85 -11.89
N VAL A 58 16.09 -12.67 -12.33
CA VAL A 58 15.32 -11.43 -12.21
C VAL A 58 13.93 -11.55 -12.86
N SER A 59 13.85 -12.24 -14.02
CA SER A 59 12.59 -12.48 -14.72
C SER A 59 11.57 -13.29 -13.92
N GLU A 60 12.02 -14.08 -12.94
CA GLU A 60 11.15 -14.87 -12.10
C GLU A 60 10.73 -14.10 -10.83
N ARG A 61 11.25 -12.90 -10.57
CA ARG A 61 10.98 -12.10 -9.36
C ARG A 61 9.68 -11.30 -9.50
N GLN A 62 8.58 -12.01 -9.36
CA GLN A 62 7.21 -11.46 -9.38
C GLN A 62 6.89 -10.72 -8.08
N LEU A 63 6.21 -9.58 -8.20
CA LEU A 63 5.53 -8.94 -7.08
C LEU A 63 4.21 -9.64 -6.78
N ASN A 64 3.40 -9.83 -7.82
CA ASN A 64 2.11 -10.50 -7.78
C ASN A 64 2.22 -11.89 -8.39
N THR A 65 1.72 -12.89 -7.66
CA THR A 65 1.80 -14.29 -8.10
C THR A 65 1.07 -14.47 -9.42
N GLY A 66 1.70 -15.14 -10.39
CA GLY A 66 1.10 -15.44 -11.69
C GLY A 66 1.24 -14.32 -12.74
N HIS A 67 1.85 -13.19 -12.37
CA HIS A 67 2.10 -12.07 -13.26
C HIS A 67 3.59 -11.87 -13.45
N ASP A 68 4.10 -12.24 -14.62
CA ASP A 68 5.50 -12.01 -14.95
C ASP A 68 5.80 -10.51 -15.05
N PRO A 69 6.91 -10.04 -14.46
CA PRO A 69 7.30 -8.66 -14.56
C PRO A 69 7.73 -8.31 -15.98
N ILE A 70 7.47 -7.08 -16.41
CA ILE A 70 8.10 -6.52 -17.61
C ILE A 70 9.44 -5.92 -17.21
N LEU A 71 10.51 -6.40 -17.84
CA LEU A 71 11.87 -5.97 -17.59
C LEU A 71 12.23 -4.84 -18.54
N ILE A 72 12.49 -3.65 -18.00
CA ILE A 72 12.91 -2.47 -18.75
C ILE A 72 14.39 -2.20 -18.49
N PRO A 73 15.29 -2.46 -19.47
CA PRO A 73 16.71 -2.17 -19.32
C PRO A 73 16.96 -0.70 -18.96
N GLN A 74 17.95 -0.48 -18.11
CA GLN A 74 18.39 0.85 -17.67
C GLN A 74 19.86 1.06 -18.05
N ASP A 75 20.27 2.31 -18.23
CA ASP A 75 21.69 2.69 -18.29
C ASP A 75 22.32 2.75 -16.87
N GLY A 76 21.94 1.76 -16.05
CA GLY A 76 22.16 1.59 -14.62
C GLY A 76 23.60 1.31 -14.18
N PRO A 77 23.83 1.24 -12.86
CA PRO A 77 25.07 0.70 -12.34
C PRO A 77 25.22 -0.79 -12.68
N GLY A 78 26.47 -1.28 -12.69
CA GLY A 78 26.77 -2.69 -12.90
C GLY A 78 26.43 -3.19 -14.31
N THR A 79 26.06 -4.47 -14.41
CA THR A 79 25.57 -5.11 -15.64
C THR A 79 24.10 -5.50 -15.47
N ASN A 80 23.38 -5.62 -16.60
CA ASN A 80 21.97 -6.04 -16.63
C ASN A 80 21.04 -5.18 -15.76
N ALA A 81 21.36 -3.90 -15.58
CA ALA A 81 20.52 -3.00 -14.82
C ALA A 81 19.13 -2.89 -15.43
N THR A 82 18.11 -3.13 -14.63
CA THR A 82 16.74 -3.33 -15.09
C THR A 82 15.76 -2.82 -14.04
N VAL A 83 14.73 -2.11 -14.49
CA VAL A 83 13.53 -1.85 -13.69
C VAL A 83 12.50 -2.92 -14.02
N LEU A 84 11.89 -3.50 -12.99
CA LEU A 84 10.82 -4.45 -13.12
C LEU A 84 9.50 -3.71 -12.91
N ASN A 85 8.64 -3.81 -13.91
CA ASN A 85 7.28 -3.32 -13.85
C ASN A 85 6.33 -4.49 -13.56
N ASP A 86 5.45 -4.29 -12.60
CA ASP A 86 4.35 -5.19 -12.32
C ASP A 86 3.30 -5.06 -13.43
N THR A 87 2.65 -6.19 -13.73
CA THR A 87 1.68 -6.34 -14.82
C THR A 87 0.32 -6.84 -14.33
N ALA A 88 0.13 -7.00 -13.02
CA ALA A 88 -1.14 -7.41 -12.45
C ALA A 88 -2.27 -6.40 -12.71
N TRP A 89 -1.92 -5.16 -13.04
CA TRP A 89 -2.85 -4.05 -13.28
C TRP A 89 -2.86 -3.66 -14.76
N ASP A 90 -3.93 -3.00 -15.21
CA ASP A 90 -4.03 -2.42 -16.56
C ASP A 90 -2.97 -1.32 -16.85
N THR A 91 -2.10 -1.04 -15.88
CA THR A 91 -0.97 -0.11 -15.96
C THR A 91 0.30 -0.80 -15.48
N GLN A 92 1.40 -0.58 -16.20
CA GLN A 92 2.72 -1.04 -15.79
C GLN A 92 3.27 -0.18 -14.66
N LEU A 93 3.50 -0.78 -13.49
CA LEU A 93 3.96 -0.05 -12.30
C LEU A 93 5.36 -0.52 -11.88
N PRO A 94 6.37 0.35 -11.87
CA PRO A 94 7.69 0.02 -11.36
C PRO A 94 7.62 -0.43 -9.90
N PHE A 95 8.15 -1.61 -9.60
CA PHE A 95 8.21 -2.13 -8.21
C PHE A 95 9.58 -2.60 -7.79
N ALA A 96 10.52 -2.76 -8.71
CA ALA A 96 11.89 -3.12 -8.34
C ALA A 96 12.94 -2.58 -9.31
N TYR A 97 14.14 -2.40 -8.79
CA TYR A 97 15.36 -2.11 -9.55
C TYR A 97 16.38 -3.22 -9.26
N SER A 98 16.94 -3.81 -10.30
CA SER A 98 17.94 -4.87 -10.18
C SER A 98 19.17 -4.57 -11.01
N PHE A 99 20.34 -4.99 -10.55
CA PHE A 99 21.58 -5.00 -11.34
C PHE A 99 22.57 -6.02 -10.78
N GLU A 100 23.54 -6.40 -11.60
CA GLU A 100 24.59 -7.33 -11.23
C GLU A 100 25.91 -6.59 -11.04
N GLN A 101 26.61 -6.87 -9.94
CA GLN A 101 27.90 -6.26 -9.65
C GLN A 101 28.76 -7.16 -8.77
N VAL A 102 30.04 -7.34 -9.14
CA VAL A 102 31.04 -8.13 -8.38
C VAL A 102 30.52 -9.54 -8.06
N GLY A 103 29.88 -10.20 -9.03
CA GLY A 103 29.35 -11.56 -8.87
C GLY A 103 28.15 -11.66 -7.92
N LYS A 104 27.52 -10.54 -7.57
CA LYS A 104 26.28 -10.48 -6.80
C LYS A 104 25.14 -9.94 -7.65
N LEU A 105 23.93 -10.41 -7.38
CA LEU A 105 22.69 -9.76 -7.82
C LEU A 105 22.23 -8.81 -6.71
N VAL A 106 22.04 -7.55 -7.06
CA VAL A 106 21.37 -6.56 -6.21
C VAL A 106 19.92 -6.45 -6.67
N PHE A 107 18.99 -6.53 -5.72
CA PHE A 107 17.57 -6.39 -5.99
C PHE A 107 16.93 -5.47 -4.94
N ILE A 108 16.46 -4.30 -5.39
CA ILE A 108 15.76 -3.31 -4.57
C ILE A 108 14.28 -3.43 -4.89
N GLN A 109 13.48 -3.88 -3.92
CA GLN A 109 12.05 -4.08 -4.03
C GLN A 109 11.29 -3.02 -3.25
N TYR A 110 10.20 -2.53 -3.84
CA TYR A 110 9.29 -1.56 -3.26
C TYR A 110 7.89 -2.17 -3.20
N PHE A 111 7.29 -2.17 -2.01
CA PHE A 111 5.93 -2.65 -1.79
C PHE A 111 5.10 -1.56 -1.12
N GLY A 112 3.90 -1.31 -1.65
CA GLY A 112 2.99 -0.26 -1.18
C GLY A 112 3.41 1.18 -1.52
N PHE A 113 4.60 1.40 -2.08
CA PHE A 113 5.10 2.74 -2.37
C PHE A 113 5.01 3.11 -3.86
N LYS A 114 4.64 4.36 -4.13
CA LYS A 114 4.74 4.95 -5.46
C LYS A 114 6.19 5.32 -5.75
N THR A 115 6.71 4.87 -6.88
CA THR A 115 8.11 5.07 -7.30
C THR A 115 8.22 4.96 -8.82
N ASP A 116 9.39 5.30 -9.37
CA ASP A 116 9.72 5.20 -10.78
C ASP A 116 11.24 5.05 -10.98
N ALA A 117 11.66 4.78 -12.22
CA ALA A 117 13.07 4.57 -12.55
C ALA A 117 13.98 5.75 -12.17
N ILE A 118 13.49 6.99 -12.24
CA ILE A 118 14.26 8.21 -11.91
C ILE A 118 14.47 8.27 -10.39
N LEU A 119 13.44 7.98 -9.62
CA LEU A 119 13.50 7.97 -8.15
C LEU A 119 14.35 6.81 -7.61
N MET A 120 14.29 5.63 -8.22
CA MET A 120 15.08 4.46 -7.80
C MET A 120 16.58 4.62 -8.08
N ARG A 121 16.94 5.38 -9.12
CA ARG A 121 18.30 5.40 -9.66
C ARG A 121 19.37 5.84 -8.64
N PRO A 122 19.20 6.93 -7.88
CA PRO A 122 20.18 7.33 -6.87
C PRO A 122 20.49 6.25 -5.83
N ALA A 123 19.48 5.50 -5.38
CA ALA A 123 19.69 4.40 -4.44
C ALA A 123 20.50 3.26 -5.07
N ALA A 124 20.20 2.89 -6.32
CA ALA A 124 20.97 1.90 -7.06
C ALA A 124 22.45 2.31 -7.24
N ASP A 125 22.70 3.56 -7.63
CA ASP A 125 24.07 4.09 -7.81
C ASP A 125 24.84 4.12 -6.48
N GLU A 126 24.17 4.48 -5.38
CA GLU A 126 24.79 4.45 -4.06
C GLU A 126 25.17 3.02 -3.62
N ILE A 127 24.27 2.05 -3.81
CA ILE A 127 24.53 0.64 -3.50
C ILE A 127 25.74 0.16 -4.29
N ALA A 128 25.74 0.38 -5.60
CA ALA A 128 26.83 0.02 -6.49
C ALA A 128 28.18 0.62 -6.04
N ARG A 129 28.19 1.87 -5.61
CA ARG A 129 29.39 2.57 -5.11
C ARG A 129 29.89 1.99 -3.79
N ARG A 130 28.98 1.59 -2.89
CA ARG A 130 29.33 1.13 -1.53
C ARG A 130 29.61 -0.36 -1.44
N MET A 131 29.11 -1.19 -2.36
CA MET A 131 29.24 -2.66 -2.32
C MET A 131 30.66 -3.17 -2.09
N GLY A 132 31.67 -2.59 -2.75
CA GLY A 132 33.07 -3.02 -2.60
C GLY A 132 33.73 -2.64 -1.26
N ALA A 133 33.08 -1.78 -0.47
CA ALA A 133 33.56 -1.29 0.82
C ALA A 133 32.52 -1.49 1.94
N ALA A 134 31.52 -2.34 1.71
CA ALA A 134 30.49 -2.66 2.69
C ALA A 134 31.14 -3.25 3.94
N VAL A 135 30.82 -2.69 5.11
CA VAL A 135 31.31 -3.17 6.40
C VAL A 135 30.52 -4.40 6.81
N ASP A 136 31.20 -5.42 7.32
CA ASP A 136 30.55 -6.58 7.91
C ASP A 136 29.82 -6.18 9.21
N ILE A 137 28.53 -6.49 9.28
CA ILE A 137 27.66 -6.19 10.41
C ILE A 137 26.91 -7.44 10.86
N GLU A 138 26.72 -7.58 12.16
CA GLU A 138 25.84 -8.63 12.70
C GLU A 138 24.38 -8.34 12.30
N PRO A 139 23.63 -9.38 11.85
CA PRO A 139 22.22 -9.24 11.53
C PRO A 139 21.42 -8.68 12.70
N GLN A 140 20.65 -7.63 12.44
CA GLN A 140 19.80 -6.96 13.40
C GLN A 140 18.41 -6.80 12.83
N ALA A 141 17.39 -7.17 13.60
CA ALA A 141 16.00 -7.01 13.22
C ALA A 141 15.20 -6.40 14.38
N ARG A 142 14.33 -5.45 14.04
CA ARG A 142 13.20 -5.01 14.86
C ARG A 142 12.02 -5.89 14.48
N ALA A 143 11.26 -6.33 15.48
CA ALA A 143 9.96 -6.90 15.21
C ALA A 143 9.07 -5.79 14.60
N LEU A 144 8.48 -6.06 13.43
CA LEU A 144 7.38 -5.24 12.91
C LEU A 144 6.28 -5.24 13.97
N SER A 145 6.13 -4.13 14.67
CA SER A 145 5.38 -4.11 15.93
C SER A 145 3.86 -4.00 15.73
N VAL A 146 3.39 -3.62 14.53
CA VAL A 146 1.96 -3.37 14.30
C VAL A 146 1.54 -3.82 12.89
N PRO A 147 0.70 -4.85 12.75
CA PRO A 147 -0.08 -5.08 11.52
C PRO A 147 -0.95 -3.86 11.23
N PHE A 148 -1.24 -3.56 9.97
CA PHE A 148 -2.21 -2.51 9.65
C PHE A 148 -3.54 -2.80 10.37
N GLU A 149 -3.96 -1.93 11.28
CA GLU A 149 -5.17 -2.12 12.07
C GLU A 149 -6.34 -1.51 11.33
N ALA A 150 -7.11 -2.38 10.67
CA ALA A 150 -8.15 -1.91 9.79
C ALA A 150 -9.16 -0.97 10.48
N CYS A 151 -9.64 -1.39 11.64
CA CYS A 151 -10.57 -0.60 12.44
C CYS A 151 -9.98 0.65 13.11
N GLY A 152 -8.67 0.89 12.97
CA GLY A 152 -8.01 2.09 13.47
C GLY A 152 -8.10 3.29 12.51
N VAL A 153 -8.59 3.08 11.28
CA VAL A 153 -8.63 4.14 10.25
C VAL A 153 -9.57 5.28 10.62
N TRP A 154 -10.75 4.98 11.16
CA TRP A 154 -11.70 6.00 11.63
C TRP A 154 -12.01 5.80 13.10
N THR A 155 -11.93 6.89 13.85
CA THR A 155 -12.39 6.95 15.24
C THR A 155 -13.92 7.05 15.27
N ASP A 156 -14.53 6.70 16.40
CA ASP A 156 -15.98 6.85 16.58
C ASP A 156 -16.45 8.32 16.37
N ASP A 157 -15.59 9.30 16.68
CA ASP A 157 -15.87 10.72 16.46
C ASP A 157 -15.88 11.07 14.97
N ASP A 158 -14.99 10.48 14.17
CA ASP A 158 -15.02 10.64 12.72
C ASP A 158 -16.33 10.10 12.14
N ILE A 159 -16.78 8.94 12.65
CA ILE A 159 -18.05 8.34 12.22
C ILE A 159 -19.22 9.26 12.55
N ARG A 160 -19.33 9.72 13.81
CA ARG A 160 -20.39 10.63 14.25
C ARG A 160 -20.41 11.92 13.43
N SER A 161 -19.24 12.52 13.24
CA SER A 161 -19.07 13.77 12.51
C SER A 161 -19.49 13.64 11.04
N ALA A 162 -19.06 12.59 10.36
CA ALA A 162 -19.38 12.36 8.95
C ALA A 162 -20.88 12.09 8.70
N PHE A 163 -21.57 11.50 9.67
CA PHE A 163 -23.01 11.33 9.64
C PHE A 163 -23.81 12.50 10.24
N ASN A 164 -23.14 13.57 10.69
CA ASN A 164 -23.75 14.69 11.40
C ASN A 164 -24.68 14.23 12.55
N ALA A 165 -24.24 13.22 13.29
CA ALA A 165 -25.03 12.60 14.36
C ALA A 165 -24.95 13.44 15.65
N GLY A 166 -26.01 13.43 16.44
CA GLY A 166 -26.02 14.09 17.75
C GLY A 166 -25.13 13.39 18.78
N ASP A 167 -24.83 14.09 19.88
CA ASP A 167 -23.94 13.60 20.95
C ASP A 167 -24.41 12.30 21.64
N GLN A 168 -25.68 11.93 21.46
CA GLN A 168 -26.26 10.69 22.00
C GLN A 168 -26.06 9.48 21.06
N ALA A 169 -25.53 9.69 19.85
CA ALA A 169 -25.32 8.61 18.90
C ALA A 169 -24.19 7.68 19.37
N THR A 170 -24.49 6.38 19.35
CA THR A 170 -23.52 5.34 19.73
C THR A 170 -22.94 4.71 18.47
N VAL A 171 -21.62 4.68 18.38
CA VAL A 171 -20.89 3.94 17.34
C VAL A 171 -20.42 2.64 17.95
N ALA A 172 -20.70 1.53 17.26
CA ALA A 172 -20.26 0.21 17.65
C ALA A 172 -19.52 -0.45 16.48
N PRO A 173 -18.51 -1.28 16.76
CA PRO A 173 -17.89 -2.08 15.72
C PRO A 173 -18.84 -3.16 15.22
N GLY A 174 -18.91 -3.30 13.89
CA GLY A 174 -19.55 -4.41 13.19
C GLY A 174 -18.55 -5.52 12.85
N ALA A 175 -18.50 -5.94 11.59
CA ALA A 175 -17.52 -6.91 11.11
C ALA A 175 -16.08 -6.37 11.22
N ARG A 176 -15.14 -7.23 11.64
CA ARG A 176 -13.71 -6.93 11.74
C ARG A 176 -12.89 -8.03 11.07
N GLY A 177 -11.91 -7.64 10.28
CA GLY A 177 -10.94 -8.52 9.64
C GLY A 177 -9.62 -7.79 9.41
N ILE A 178 -8.62 -8.53 8.92
CA ILE A 178 -7.30 -7.97 8.60
C ILE A 178 -7.40 -6.86 7.55
N SER A 179 -8.37 -6.95 6.65
CA SER A 179 -8.58 -6.00 5.56
C SER A 179 -10.00 -5.39 5.54
N THR A 180 -10.80 -5.60 6.58
CA THR A 180 -12.19 -5.14 6.63
C THR A 180 -12.49 -4.54 7.99
N CYS A 181 -13.17 -3.40 7.99
CA CYS A 181 -13.85 -2.93 9.18
C CYS A 181 -15.22 -2.34 8.84
N THR A 182 -16.21 -2.64 9.68
CA THR A 182 -17.53 -2.02 9.67
C THR A 182 -17.76 -1.27 10.98
N TRP A 183 -18.35 -0.09 10.88
CA TRP A 183 -18.91 0.66 12.00
C TRP A 183 -20.42 0.73 11.80
N THR A 184 -21.14 0.53 12.89
CA THR A 184 -22.60 0.62 12.96
C THR A 184 -22.95 1.73 13.94
N MET A 185 -23.74 2.69 13.50
CA MET A 185 -24.16 3.81 14.32
C MET A 185 -25.67 3.73 14.61
N PHE A 186 -25.97 3.97 15.89
CA PHE A 186 -27.32 3.98 16.45
C PHE A 186 -27.62 5.39 16.98
N GLU A 187 -28.77 5.94 16.61
CA GLU A 187 -29.19 7.27 17.05
C GLU A 187 -30.71 7.28 17.31
N ASP A 188 -31.11 7.83 18.46
CA ASP A 188 -32.52 7.91 18.84
C ASP A 188 -33.29 8.82 17.87
N GLY A 189 -34.46 8.36 17.42
CA GLY A 189 -35.30 9.09 16.46
C GLY A 189 -34.90 8.92 14.99
N VAL A 190 -33.89 8.11 14.72
CA VAL A 190 -33.44 7.75 13.37
C VAL A 190 -33.91 6.33 13.06
N LEU A 191 -34.60 6.13 11.94
CA LEU A 191 -35.09 4.79 11.58
C LEU A 191 -33.91 3.94 11.11
N GLY A 192 -33.74 2.75 11.68
CA GLY A 192 -32.69 1.81 11.24
C GLY A 192 -31.28 2.15 11.75
N GLN A 193 -30.29 1.44 11.20
CA GLN A 193 -28.88 1.60 11.56
C GLN A 193 -28.14 2.26 10.39
N ARG A 194 -27.31 3.26 10.68
CA ARG A 194 -26.36 3.78 9.68
C ARG A 194 -25.10 2.93 9.74
N THR A 195 -24.53 2.60 8.59
CA THR A 195 -23.30 1.81 8.56
C THR A 195 -22.28 2.44 7.63
N VAL A 196 -21.02 2.32 8.00
CA VAL A 196 -19.90 2.48 7.08
C VAL A 196 -19.05 1.24 7.17
N THR A 197 -18.67 0.71 6.02
CA THR A 197 -17.72 -0.39 5.91
C THR A 197 -16.63 0.05 4.97
N TYR A 198 -15.39 -0.33 5.27
CA TYR A 198 -14.38 -0.37 4.24
C TYR A 198 -13.79 -1.77 4.14
N ASN A 199 -13.38 -2.12 2.93
CA ASN A 199 -12.67 -3.34 2.61
C ASN A 199 -11.44 -2.99 1.77
N ILE A 200 -10.34 -3.68 2.03
CA ILE A 200 -9.20 -3.76 1.14
C ILE A 200 -9.23 -5.15 0.52
N TYR A 201 -9.48 -5.19 -0.77
CA TYR A 201 -9.39 -6.42 -1.54
C TYR A 201 -8.01 -6.48 -2.16
N VAL A 202 -7.21 -7.44 -1.71
CA VAL A 202 -6.00 -7.86 -2.43
C VAL A 202 -6.46 -8.90 -3.46
N PRO A 203 -6.19 -8.71 -4.77
CA PRO A 203 -6.64 -9.65 -5.79
C PRO A 203 -6.04 -11.04 -5.53
N GLN A 204 -6.86 -12.07 -5.70
CA GLN A 204 -6.36 -13.46 -5.76
C GLN A 204 -5.98 -13.78 -7.20
N ALA A 205 -4.81 -14.42 -7.38
CA ALA A 205 -4.13 -14.62 -8.67
C ALA A 205 -4.94 -15.30 -9.78
N ASP A 206 -6.07 -15.94 -9.46
CA ASP A 206 -6.82 -16.78 -10.41
C ASP A 206 -8.30 -16.39 -10.56
N GLU A 207 -8.77 -15.38 -9.83
CA GLU A 207 -10.10 -14.82 -10.03
C GLU A 207 -9.97 -13.57 -10.89
N LYS A 208 -10.54 -13.61 -12.11
CA LYS A 208 -11.03 -12.36 -12.71
C LYS A 208 -12.00 -11.78 -11.71
N GLN A 209 -11.54 -10.81 -10.92
CA GLN A 209 -12.45 -9.82 -10.40
C GLN A 209 -12.97 -9.12 -11.65
N GLU A 210 -14.10 -9.60 -12.17
CA GLU A 210 -14.98 -8.80 -13.00
C GLU A 210 -15.34 -7.62 -12.10
N TYR A 211 -14.50 -6.61 -12.12
CA TYR A 211 -14.78 -5.43 -11.38
C TYR A 211 -16.03 -4.87 -12.03
N GLU A 212 -17.15 -4.90 -11.30
CA GLU A 212 -18.43 -4.34 -11.69
C GLU A 212 -18.36 -2.81 -11.96
N TYR A 213 -17.18 -2.21 -12.14
CA TYR A 213 -16.95 -0.78 -12.39
C TYR A 213 -17.65 -0.25 -13.64
N ASP A 214 -17.97 -1.11 -14.61
CA ASP A 214 -18.76 -0.70 -15.78
C ASP A 214 -20.13 -0.10 -15.38
N SER A 215 -20.62 -0.44 -14.18
CA SER A 215 -21.84 0.11 -13.59
C SER A 215 -21.62 1.33 -12.68
N TYR A 216 -20.37 1.74 -12.46
CA TYR A 216 -20.00 2.84 -11.56
C TYR A 216 -19.66 4.10 -12.35
N VAL A 217 -20.01 5.25 -11.79
CA VAL A 217 -19.72 6.56 -12.37
C VAL A 217 -18.34 7.02 -11.88
N PRO A 218 -17.38 7.29 -12.79
CA PRO A 218 -16.08 7.81 -12.38
C PRO A 218 -16.24 9.24 -11.83
N TYR A 219 -15.53 9.54 -10.75
CA TYR A 219 -15.40 10.89 -10.23
C TYR A 219 -14.00 11.10 -9.63
N ALA A 220 -13.53 12.35 -9.63
CA ALA A 220 -12.23 12.73 -9.09
C ALA A 220 -12.41 13.84 -8.06
N THR A 221 -11.80 13.70 -6.88
CA THR A 221 -11.92 14.71 -5.80
C THR A 221 -10.59 15.19 -5.22
N ASP A 222 -9.48 14.55 -5.60
CA ASP A 222 -8.15 14.73 -5.01
C ASP A 222 -7.03 14.41 -6.03
N GLY A 223 -7.37 14.38 -7.32
CA GLY A 223 -6.45 13.95 -8.37
C GLY A 223 -6.41 12.42 -8.56
N GLU A 224 -7.12 11.65 -7.74
CA GLU A 224 -7.35 10.22 -7.94
C GLU A 224 -8.70 9.99 -8.64
N THR A 225 -8.80 8.85 -9.33
CA THR A 225 -10.05 8.40 -9.94
C THR A 225 -10.73 7.41 -9.01
N HIS A 226 -11.94 7.74 -8.58
CA HIS A 226 -12.81 6.86 -7.82
C HIS A 226 -14.03 6.49 -8.67
N TYR A 227 -14.68 5.39 -8.29
CA TYR A 227 -15.85 4.86 -8.97
C TYR A 227 -16.99 4.82 -7.96
N LEU A 228 -18.09 5.51 -8.25
CA LEU A 228 -19.24 5.61 -7.36
C LEU A 228 -20.45 4.87 -7.94
N ARG A 229 -21.15 4.11 -7.10
CA ARG A 229 -22.46 3.54 -7.41
C ARG A 229 -23.42 3.74 -6.27
N GLU A 230 -24.60 4.21 -6.61
CA GLU A 230 -25.75 4.28 -5.71
C GLU A 230 -26.59 3.00 -5.88
N ALA A 231 -27.06 2.45 -4.77
CA ALA A 231 -27.99 1.33 -4.74
C ALA A 231 -29.06 1.58 -3.68
N SER A 232 -30.23 1.00 -3.85
CA SER A 232 -31.33 1.09 -2.88
C SER A 232 -31.83 -0.29 -2.49
N SER A 233 -32.28 -0.43 -1.24
CA SER A 233 -32.96 -1.62 -0.74
C SER A 233 -34.06 -1.23 0.26
N ASP A 234 -34.78 -2.23 0.77
CA ASP A 234 -35.73 -2.06 1.87
C ASP A 234 -35.09 -1.50 3.16
N PHE A 235 -33.76 -1.54 3.27
CA PHE A 235 -33.00 -1.03 4.42
C PHE A 235 -32.46 0.39 4.24
N GLY A 236 -32.64 1.01 3.07
CA GLY A 236 -32.14 2.36 2.78
C GLY A 236 -31.33 2.48 1.49
N MET A 237 -30.67 3.63 1.37
CA MET A 237 -29.76 3.96 0.27
C MET A 237 -28.33 3.56 0.64
N TYR A 238 -27.64 2.89 -0.29
CA TYR A 238 -26.22 2.58 -0.20
C TYR A 238 -25.45 3.39 -1.22
N VAL A 239 -24.27 3.83 -0.81
CA VAL A 239 -23.28 4.39 -1.71
C VAL A 239 -22.03 3.54 -1.59
N HIS A 240 -21.63 2.97 -2.72
CA HIS A 240 -20.37 2.26 -2.89
C HIS A 240 -19.38 3.17 -3.58
N ILE A 241 -18.21 3.35 -2.97
CA ILE A 241 -17.10 4.03 -3.60
C ILE A 241 -15.94 3.06 -3.67
N ILE A 242 -15.41 2.90 -4.86
CA ILE A 242 -14.28 2.06 -5.12
C ILE A 242 -13.12 2.92 -5.64
N THR A 243 -11.97 2.76 -4.99
CA THR A 243 -10.71 3.37 -5.41
C THR A 243 -9.74 2.25 -5.78
N PRO A 244 -9.46 2.06 -7.08
CA PRO A 244 -8.39 1.19 -7.52
C PRO A 244 -7.06 1.72 -7.04
N ARG A 245 -6.22 0.82 -6.53
CA ARG A 245 -4.87 1.11 -6.08
C ARG A 245 -3.88 0.10 -6.67
N PRO A 246 -2.59 0.46 -6.80
CA PRO A 246 -1.53 -0.49 -7.14
C PRO A 246 -1.46 -1.74 -6.26
N GLU A 247 -1.94 -1.66 -5.03
CA GLU A 247 -1.87 -2.72 -4.02
C GLU A 247 -3.17 -3.54 -3.88
N GLY A 248 -4.25 -3.15 -4.57
CA GLY A 248 -5.56 -3.70 -4.34
C GLY A 248 -6.69 -2.73 -4.64
N VAL A 249 -7.87 -3.07 -4.14
CA VAL A 249 -9.05 -2.23 -4.27
C VAL A 249 -9.53 -1.82 -2.90
N VAL A 250 -9.63 -0.51 -2.70
CA VAL A 250 -10.26 0.05 -1.52
C VAL A 250 -11.73 0.27 -1.82
N HIS A 251 -12.59 -0.40 -1.07
CA HIS A 251 -14.04 -0.33 -1.25
C HIS A 251 -14.69 0.21 0.02
N THR A 252 -15.19 1.43 -0.05
CA THR A 252 -16.02 2.05 0.99
C THR A 252 -17.49 1.84 0.65
N THR A 253 -18.27 1.37 1.61
CA THR A 253 -19.72 1.26 1.50
C THR A 253 -20.36 2.02 2.66
N VAL A 254 -21.27 2.94 2.35
CA VAL A 254 -22.05 3.70 3.33
C VAL A 254 -23.52 3.44 3.13
N LEU A 255 -24.22 3.14 4.21
CA LEU A 255 -25.68 3.02 4.26
C LEU A 255 -26.25 4.10 5.17
N ASP A 256 -27.26 4.80 4.66
CA ASP A 256 -28.14 5.62 5.49
C ASP A 256 -29.61 5.33 5.15
N PRO A 257 -30.41 4.85 6.11
CA PRO A 257 -31.83 4.58 5.93
C PRO A 257 -32.71 5.84 5.74
N ASN A 258 -32.23 7.03 6.10
CA ASN A 258 -33.10 8.22 6.18
C ASN A 258 -32.75 9.31 5.17
N GLN A 259 -31.56 9.25 4.58
CA GLN A 259 -31.06 10.28 3.66
C GLN A 259 -30.08 9.69 2.64
N ASP A 260 -29.75 10.47 1.61
CA ASP A 260 -28.72 10.12 0.64
C ASP A 260 -27.32 10.17 1.30
N PRO A 261 -26.58 9.04 1.39
CA PRO A 261 -25.27 9.01 2.02
C PRO A 261 -24.12 9.45 1.12
N THR A 262 -24.39 9.97 -0.09
CA THR A 262 -23.34 10.27 -1.09
C THR A 262 -22.27 11.22 -0.58
N SER A 263 -22.66 12.30 0.12
CA SER A 263 -21.69 13.25 0.70
C SER A 263 -20.86 12.59 1.80
N THR A 264 -21.50 11.86 2.71
CA THR A 264 -20.84 11.11 3.79
C THR A 264 -19.87 10.06 3.25
N ALA A 265 -20.25 9.32 2.22
CA ALA A 265 -19.39 8.35 1.56
C ALA A 265 -18.15 8.99 0.95
N LYS A 266 -18.31 10.14 0.28
CA LYS A 266 -17.16 10.89 -0.26
C LYS A 266 -16.25 11.41 0.85
N THR A 267 -16.80 11.90 1.96
CA THR A 267 -16.02 12.32 3.13
C THR A 267 -15.20 11.15 3.70
N PHE A 268 -15.82 9.97 3.86
CA PHE A 268 -15.11 8.79 4.29
C PHE A 268 -14.02 8.41 3.30
N GLN A 269 -14.31 8.32 1.99
CA GLN A 269 -13.31 7.94 0.99
C GLN A 269 -12.11 8.89 0.95
N GLN A 270 -12.34 10.21 0.98
CA GLN A 270 -11.27 11.22 0.98
C GLN A 270 -10.37 11.05 2.20
N ASN A 271 -10.98 10.90 3.37
CA ASN A 271 -10.25 10.68 4.62
C ASN A 271 -9.60 9.30 4.65
N LEU A 272 -10.20 8.28 4.03
CA LEU A 272 -9.69 6.91 4.00
C LEU A 272 -8.31 6.87 3.36
N LEU A 273 -8.18 7.48 2.18
CA LEU A 273 -6.93 7.45 1.44
C LEU A 273 -5.84 8.21 2.19
N GLY A 274 -6.14 9.41 2.70
CA GLY A 274 -5.24 10.17 3.57
C GLY A 274 -5.13 9.66 5.02
N ARG A 275 -5.63 8.46 5.32
CA ARG A 275 -5.43 7.78 6.62
C ARG A 275 -4.89 6.36 6.47
N MET A 276 -5.10 5.76 5.30
CA MET A 276 -4.35 4.61 4.79
C MET A 276 -2.93 5.01 4.35
N THR A 277 -2.76 6.30 4.10
CA THR A 277 -1.55 7.06 3.84
C THR A 277 -1.47 8.04 5.00
N PRO A 278 -0.45 8.07 5.90
CA PRO A 278 -0.29 9.14 6.90
C PRO A 278 -0.65 10.56 6.46
#